data_AF-A0A702BRD3-F1
#
_entry.id   AF-A0A702BRD3-F1
#
_cell.length_a   1.000
_cell.length_b   1.000
_cell.length_c   1.000
_cell.angle_alpha   90.00
_cell.angle_beta   90.00
_cell.angle_gamma   90.00
#
_symmetry.space_group_name_H-M   'P 1'
#
loop_
_entity.id
_entity.type
_entity.pdbx_description
1 polymer ?
#
loop_
_entity_poly.entity_id
_entity_poly.type
_entity_poly.pdbx_seq_one_letter_code
_entity_poly.pdbx_strand_id
1 'polypeptide(L)'
;EIANPLWFFLIVITLFPLSVGPEPQLLARIAPGIIQVAALLASLLALERLFRDDLQDGSLEQLMLLPLPLPAVVLAKVLAHWVVAGLPLILLSPLVALLLGMDTGGWKMMALTLLLGTPTLSFLGAPGAGLTVGLKRGGVLLSVLVLPLAIPVLIFATAAMEAA
;
A
#
# COMPACT_ATOMS: atom_id res chain seq x y z
N GLU A 1 -3.82 11.54 -11.55
CA GLU A 1 -2.68 11.17 -10.68
C GLU A 1 -2.97 10.03 -9.68
N ILE A 2 -4.23 9.77 -9.31
CA ILE A 2 -4.63 8.68 -8.41
C ILE A 2 -4.13 7.27 -8.84
N ALA A 3 -3.91 7.07 -10.14
CA ALA A 3 -3.39 5.82 -10.68
C ALA A 3 -1.88 5.61 -10.44
N ASN A 4 -1.13 6.61 -9.97
CA ASN A 4 0.33 6.52 -9.85
C ASN A 4 0.82 5.36 -8.95
N PRO A 5 0.24 5.11 -7.75
CA PRO A 5 0.57 3.93 -6.96
C PRO A 5 0.33 2.60 -7.68
N LEU A 6 -0.74 2.53 -8.48
CA LEU A 6 -1.09 1.33 -9.25
C LEU A 6 -0.08 1.08 -10.36
N TRP A 7 0.30 2.13 -11.10
CA TRP A 7 1.35 2.05 -12.10
C TRP A 7 2.67 1.64 -11.49
N PHE A 8 3.05 2.22 -10.36
CA PHE A 8 4.27 1.85 -9.64
C PHE A 8 4.26 0.35 -9.27
N PHE A 9 3.17 -0.13 -8.67
CA PHE A 9 3.01 -1.54 -8.32
C PHE A 9 3.14 -2.46 -9.55
N LEU A 10 2.41 -2.16 -10.63
CA LEU A 10 2.47 -2.94 -11.87
C LEU A 10 3.86 -2.94 -12.50
N ILE A 11 4.55 -1.79 -12.51
CA ILE A 11 5.91 -1.67 -13.01
C ILE A 11 6.86 -2.55 -12.19
N VAL A 12 6.80 -2.51 -10.86
CA VAL A 12 7.67 -3.35 -10.02
C VAL A 12 7.39 -4.83 -10.26
N ILE A 13 6.12 -5.24 -10.23
CA ILE A 13 5.71 -6.63 -10.42
C ILE A 13 6.05 -7.17 -11.82
N THR A 14 6.09 -6.32 -12.85
CA THR A 14 6.44 -6.74 -14.21
C THR A 14 7.95 -6.73 -14.47
N LEU A 15 8.67 -5.72 -13.98
CA LEU A 15 10.10 -5.59 -14.20
C LEU A 15 10.92 -6.62 -13.41
N PHE A 16 10.48 -7.02 -12.21
CA PHE A 16 11.22 -7.98 -11.41
C PHE A 16 11.38 -9.34 -12.10
N PRO A 17 10.29 -10.00 -12.56
CA PRO A 17 10.41 -11.27 -13.28
C PRO A 17 11.23 -11.15 -14.56
N LEU A 18 11.08 -10.04 -15.30
CA LEU A 18 11.87 -9.78 -16.50
C LEU A 18 13.36 -9.61 -16.21
N SER A 19 13.71 -9.05 -15.06
CA SER A 19 15.09 -8.83 -14.64
C SER A 19 15.77 -10.10 -14.11
N VAL A 20 15.00 -10.96 -13.43
CA VAL A 20 15.49 -12.24 -12.89
C VAL A 20 15.63 -13.30 -13.98
N GLY A 21 14.76 -13.26 -14.99
CA GLY A 21 14.72 -14.25 -16.06
C GLY A 21 13.71 -15.38 -15.80
N PRO A 22 13.52 -16.29 -16.77
CA PRO A 22 12.47 -17.31 -16.73
C PRO A 22 12.88 -18.52 -15.89
N GLU A 23 13.10 -18.32 -14.59
CA GLU A 23 13.42 -19.38 -13.63
C GLU A 23 12.28 -19.53 -12.60
N PRO A 24 11.27 -20.39 -12.86
CA PRO A 24 10.04 -20.44 -12.07
C PRO A 24 10.27 -20.76 -10.59
N GLN A 25 11.25 -21.61 -10.27
CA GLN A 25 11.56 -21.93 -8.86
C GLN A 25 12.12 -20.72 -8.12
N LEU A 26 12.93 -19.89 -8.78
CA LEU A 26 13.46 -18.67 -8.18
C LEU A 26 12.34 -17.63 -8.02
N LEU A 27 11.52 -17.43 -9.05
CA LEU A 27 10.37 -16.51 -9.02
C LEU A 27 9.40 -16.86 -7.90
N ALA A 28 9.04 -18.14 -7.73
CA ALA A 28 8.15 -18.58 -6.65
C ALA A 28 8.71 -18.26 -5.26
N ARG A 29 10.03 -18.36 -5.06
CA ARG A 29 10.68 -18.07 -3.78
C ARG A 29 10.72 -16.59 -3.44
N ILE A 30 10.87 -15.71 -4.43
CA ILE A 30 11.02 -14.26 -4.21
C ILE A 30 9.69 -13.48 -4.38
N ALA A 31 8.70 -14.08 -5.05
CA ALA A 31 7.42 -13.46 -5.34
C ALA A 31 6.72 -12.89 -4.08
N PRO A 32 6.59 -13.63 -2.96
CA PRO A 32 5.97 -13.11 -1.75
C PRO A 32 6.59 -11.77 -1.29
N GLY A 33 7.91 -11.73 -1.18
CA GLY A 33 8.63 -10.53 -0.74
C GLY A 33 8.46 -9.37 -1.72
N ILE A 34 8.61 -9.62 -3.02
CA ILE A 34 8.46 -8.58 -4.06
C ILE A 34 7.06 -7.99 -4.05
N ILE A 35 6.02 -8.82 -3.94
CA ILE A 35 4.63 -8.36 -3.91
C ILE A 35 4.37 -7.46 -2.71
N GLN A 36 4.78 -7.88 -1.52
CA GLN A 36 4.54 -7.11 -0.29
C GLN A 36 5.35 -5.80 -0.28
N VAL A 37 6.60 -5.82 -0.75
CA VAL A 37 7.42 -4.60 -0.88
C VAL A 37 6.82 -3.65 -1.92
N ALA A 38 6.40 -4.16 -3.09
CA ALA A 38 5.76 -3.35 -4.11
C ALA A 38 4.47 -2.69 -3.60
N ALA A 39 3.64 -3.45 -2.88
CA ALA A 39 2.40 -2.96 -2.30
C ALA A 39 2.65 -1.91 -1.20
N LEU A 40 3.68 -2.10 -0.37
CA LEU A 40 4.10 -1.10 0.62
C LEU A 40 4.52 0.21 -0.04
N LEU A 41 5.44 0.14 -1.02
CA LEU A 41 5.95 1.33 -1.69
C LEU A 41 4.82 2.08 -2.41
N ALA A 42 3.92 1.36 -3.08
CA ALA A 42 2.71 1.93 -3.65
C ALA A 42 1.83 2.60 -2.57
N SER A 43 1.65 1.96 -1.41
CA SER A 43 0.89 2.51 -0.29
C SER A 43 1.55 3.78 0.29
N LEU A 44 2.88 3.85 0.36
CA LEU A 44 3.59 5.05 0.80
C LEU A 44 3.39 6.23 -0.16
N LEU A 45 3.40 5.98 -1.47
CA LEU A 45 3.10 6.99 -2.49
C LEU A 45 1.66 7.51 -2.38
N ALA A 46 0.71 6.63 -2.07
CA ALA A 46 -0.67 7.02 -1.82
C ALA A 46 -0.80 7.85 -0.53
N LEU A 47 -0.20 7.36 0.57
CA LEU A 47 -0.27 7.98 1.89
C LEU A 47 0.28 9.40 1.95
N GLU A 48 1.28 9.75 1.14
CA GLU A 48 1.79 11.13 1.05
C GLU A 48 0.68 12.14 0.72
N ARG A 49 -0.35 11.70 0.00
CA ARG A 49 -1.44 12.54 -0.47
C ARG A 49 -2.66 12.55 0.43
N LEU A 50 -2.74 11.63 1.40
CA LEU A 50 -3.93 11.38 2.22
C LEU A 50 -4.57 12.66 2.78
N PHE A 51 -3.74 13.57 3.30
CA PHE A 51 -4.17 14.88 3.82
C PHE A 51 -3.59 16.06 3.05
N ARG A 52 -2.59 15.84 2.18
CA ARG A 52 -1.91 16.93 1.49
C ARG A 52 -2.83 17.59 0.47
N ASP A 53 -3.57 16.80 -0.30
CA ASP A 53 -4.45 17.32 -1.34
C ASP A 53 -5.55 18.19 -0.68
N ASP A 54 -6.12 17.72 0.43
CA ASP A 54 -7.10 18.47 1.22
C ASP A 54 -6.53 19.74 1.88
N LEU A 55 -5.27 19.71 2.30
CA LEU A 55 -4.62 20.90 2.87
C LEU A 55 -4.37 21.95 1.78
N GLN A 56 -4.04 21.52 0.56
CA GLN A 56 -3.74 22.42 -0.55
C GLN A 56 -4.99 23.11 -1.09
N ASP A 57 -6.16 22.44 -1.05
CA ASP A 57 -7.43 23.01 -1.50
C ASP A 57 -8.26 23.64 -0.35
N GLY A 58 -7.79 23.54 0.90
CA GLY A 58 -8.44 24.11 2.09
C GLY A 58 -9.58 23.26 2.66
N SER A 59 -9.83 22.07 2.11
CA SER A 59 -10.85 21.15 2.60
C SER A 59 -10.49 20.57 3.96
N LEU A 60 -9.20 20.45 4.28
CA LEU A 60 -8.76 19.87 5.56
C LEU A 60 -9.23 20.73 6.74
N GLU A 61 -9.10 22.05 6.63
CA GLU A 61 -9.58 23.00 7.62
C GLU A 61 -11.12 22.94 7.74
N GLN A 62 -11.83 22.79 6.62
CA GLN A 62 -13.29 22.63 6.64
C GLN A 62 -13.72 21.35 7.35
N LEU A 63 -13.02 20.24 7.10
CA LEU A 63 -13.25 18.95 7.77
C LEU A 63 -13.03 19.05 9.29
N MET A 64 -12.09 19.87 9.73
CA MET A 64 -11.82 20.10 11.15
C MET A 64 -12.87 20.96 11.86
N LEU A 65 -13.64 21.75 11.10
CA LEU A 65 -14.73 22.59 11.63
C LEU A 65 -16.09 21.88 11.67
N LEU A 66 -16.18 20.66 11.13
CA LEU A 66 -17.42 19.88 11.17
C LEU A 66 -17.83 19.58 12.62
N PRO A 67 -19.14 19.53 12.92
CA PRO A 67 -19.66 19.15 14.23
C PRO A 67 -19.60 17.63 14.45
N LEU A 68 -18.49 17.00 14.02
CA LEU A 68 -18.23 15.57 14.13
C LEU A 68 -16.92 15.35 14.89
N PRO A 69 -16.78 14.26 15.65
CA PRO A 69 -15.52 13.95 16.31
C PRO A 69 -14.42 13.74 15.26
N LEU A 70 -13.30 14.46 15.39
CA LEU A 70 -12.17 14.37 14.45
C LEU A 70 -11.69 12.94 14.17
N PRO A 71 -11.63 12.01 15.15
CA PRO A 71 -11.27 10.62 14.87
C PRO A 71 -12.21 9.94 13.87
N ALA A 72 -13.51 10.26 13.87
CA ALA A 72 -14.46 9.67 12.91
C ALA A 72 -14.23 10.23 11.50
N VAL A 73 -13.92 11.52 11.38
CA VAL A 73 -13.57 12.16 10.11
C VAL A 73 -12.30 11.54 9.52
N VAL A 74 -11.26 11.37 10.36
CA VAL A 74 -10.00 10.72 9.96
C VAL A 74 -10.24 9.26 9.56
N LEU A 75 -11.03 8.50 10.32
CA LEU A 75 -11.36 7.12 9.99
C LEU A 75 -12.02 7.02 8.61
N ALA A 76 -13.03 7.83 8.35
CA ALA A 76 -13.72 7.87 7.07
C ALA A 76 -12.77 8.25 5.92
N LYS A 77 -11.89 9.23 6.14
CA LYS A 77 -10.90 9.66 5.15
C LYS A 77 -9.89 8.56 4.82
N VAL A 78 -9.35 7.89 5.83
CA VAL A 78 -8.39 6.79 5.65
C VAL A 78 -9.05 5.61 4.91
N LEU A 79 -10.29 5.27 5.27
CA LEU A 79 -11.04 4.22 4.57
C LEU A 79 -11.31 4.58 3.10
N ALA A 80 -11.78 5.81 2.83
CA ALA A 80 -12.00 6.27 1.46
C ALA A 80 -10.71 6.25 0.64
N HIS A 81 -9.60 6.71 1.24
CA HIS A 81 -8.29 6.67 0.62
C HIS A 81 -7.83 5.24 0.33
N TRP A 82 -8.00 4.32 1.28
CA TRP A 82 -7.67 2.91 1.11
C TRP A 82 -8.52 2.24 0.02
N VAL A 83 -9.81 2.54 -0.07
CA VAL A 83 -10.67 2.01 -1.15
C VAL A 83 -10.17 2.46 -2.52
N VAL A 84 -9.67 3.69 -2.64
CA VAL A 84 -9.18 4.22 -3.91
C VAL A 84 -7.79 3.67 -4.27
N ALA A 85 -6.90 3.51 -3.30
CA ALA A 85 -5.51 3.10 -3.56
C ALA A 85 -5.27 1.60 -3.40
N GLY A 86 -5.80 1.00 -2.34
CA GLY A 86 -5.58 -0.40 -1.96
C GLY A 86 -6.50 -1.39 -2.67
N LEU A 87 -7.80 -1.08 -2.80
CA LEU A 87 -8.74 -2.00 -3.45
C LEU A 87 -8.35 -2.36 -4.90
N PRO A 88 -7.89 -1.41 -5.75
CA PRO A 88 -7.47 -1.77 -7.10
C PRO A 88 -6.23 -2.67 -7.13
N LEU A 89 -5.32 -2.58 -6.14
CA LEU A 89 -4.19 -3.50 -6.02
C LEU A 89 -4.67 -4.94 -5.79
N ILE A 90 -5.70 -5.12 -4.95
CA ILE A 90 -6.30 -6.42 -4.67
C ILE A 90 -7.03 -6.94 -5.93
N LEU A 91 -7.73 -6.08 -6.66
CA LEU A 91 -8.37 -6.44 -7.92
C LEU A 91 -7.37 -6.82 -9.02
N LEU A 92 -6.15 -6.29 -8.98
CA LEU A 92 -5.06 -6.66 -9.88
C LEU A 92 -4.33 -7.94 -9.45
N SER A 93 -4.53 -8.42 -8.23
CA SER A 93 -3.90 -9.65 -7.73
C SER A 93 -4.05 -10.90 -8.63
N PRO A 94 -5.19 -11.21 -9.30
CA PRO A 94 -5.25 -12.33 -10.23
C PRO A 94 -4.31 -12.15 -11.44
N LEU A 95 -4.15 -10.92 -11.94
CA LEU A 95 -3.20 -10.64 -13.02
C LEU A 95 -1.76 -10.87 -12.56
N VAL A 96 -1.44 -10.45 -11.33
CA VAL A 96 -0.13 -10.69 -10.71
C VAL A 96 0.14 -12.19 -10.52
N ALA A 97 -0.85 -12.94 -10.05
CA ALA A 97 -0.73 -14.39 -9.88
C ALA A 97 -0.43 -15.10 -11.21
N LEU A 98 -1.11 -14.71 -12.29
CA LEU A 98 -0.86 -15.25 -13.62
C LEU A 98 0.55 -14.91 -14.12
N LEU A 99 0.99 -13.67 -13.93
CA LEU A 99 2.32 -13.22 -14.35
C LEU A 99 3.45 -13.94 -13.62
N LEU A 100 3.24 -14.26 -12.34
CA LEU A 100 4.21 -14.95 -11.48
C LEU A 100 4.07 -16.47 -11.50
N GLY A 101 3.11 -17.01 -12.27
CA GLY A 101 2.86 -18.46 -12.36
C GLY A 101 2.39 -19.09 -11.03
N MET A 102 1.67 -18.33 -10.21
CA MET A 102 1.18 -18.78 -8.91
C MET A 102 -0.01 -19.74 -9.07
N ASP A 103 -0.10 -20.70 -8.16
CA ASP A 103 -1.26 -21.57 -8.04
C ASP A 103 -2.43 -20.85 -7.35
N THR A 104 -3.59 -21.52 -7.27
CA THR A 104 -4.79 -20.92 -6.66
C THR A 104 -4.65 -20.70 -5.15
N GLY A 105 -3.84 -21.51 -4.46
CA GLY A 105 -3.56 -21.34 -3.02
C GLY A 105 -2.75 -20.08 -2.78
N GLY A 106 -1.62 -19.93 -3.48
CA GLY A 106 -0.76 -18.76 -3.39
C GLY A 106 -1.48 -17.46 -3.80
N TRP A 107 -2.32 -17.49 -4.84
CA TRP A 107 -3.14 -16.33 -5.21
C TRP A 107 -4.08 -15.89 -4.09
N LYS A 108 -4.82 -16.82 -3.48
CA LYS A 108 -5.76 -16.49 -2.39
C LYS A 108 -5.03 -15.90 -1.18
N MET A 109 -3.88 -16.47 -0.83
CA MET A 109 -3.08 -15.97 0.30
C MET A 109 -2.44 -14.61 -0.01
N MET A 110 -2.01 -14.36 -1.25
CA MET A 110 -1.62 -13.03 -1.71
C MET A 110 -2.79 -12.04 -1.56
N ALA A 111 -3.98 -12.39 -2.07
CA ALA A 111 -5.13 -11.50 -2.02
C ALA A 111 -5.55 -11.18 -0.58
N LEU A 112 -5.52 -12.18 0.32
CA LEU A 112 -5.82 -12.00 1.74
C LEU A 112 -4.78 -11.13 2.45
N THR A 113 -3.49 -11.37 2.21
CA THR A 113 -2.43 -10.57 2.83
C THR A 113 -2.42 -9.13 2.33
N LEU A 114 -2.74 -8.89 1.05
CA LEU A 114 -2.95 -7.53 0.53
C LEU A 114 -4.22 -6.89 1.13
N LEU A 115 -5.31 -7.63 1.25
CA LEU A 115 -6.57 -7.15 1.82
C LEU A 115 -6.42 -6.74 3.28
N LEU A 116 -5.60 -7.42 4.07
CA LEU A 116 -5.36 -7.09 5.47
C LEU A 116 -4.18 -6.13 5.64
N GLY A 117 -3.09 -6.33 4.89
CA GLY A 117 -1.87 -5.54 5.00
C GLY A 117 -2.06 -4.09 4.56
N THR A 118 -2.68 -3.86 3.39
CA THR A 118 -2.85 -2.49 2.85
C THR A 118 -3.71 -1.56 3.72
N PRO A 119 -4.83 -1.98 4.35
CA PRO A 119 -5.53 -1.10 5.28
C PRO A 119 -4.74 -0.93 6.57
N THR A 120 -4.08 -1.97 7.09
CA THR A 120 -3.21 -1.83 8.27
C THR A 120 -2.11 -0.80 8.03
N LEU A 121 -1.45 -0.83 6.87
CA LEU A 121 -0.46 0.17 6.48
C LEU A 121 -1.08 1.58 6.37
N SER A 122 -2.30 1.68 5.84
CA SER A 122 -2.99 2.96 5.72
C SER A 122 -3.29 3.59 7.09
N PHE A 123 -3.76 2.77 8.04
CA PHE A 123 -4.03 3.22 9.41
C PHE A 123 -2.75 3.53 10.21
N LEU A 124 -1.69 2.73 10.05
CA LEU A 124 -0.39 3.02 10.66
C LEU A 124 0.25 4.28 10.05
N GLY A 125 0.04 4.51 8.76
CA GLY A 125 0.59 5.64 8.03
C GLY A 125 -0.14 6.96 8.24
N ALA A 126 -1.43 6.93 8.57
CA ALA A 126 -2.25 8.13 8.71
C ALA A 126 -1.72 9.13 9.75
N PRO A 127 -1.34 8.73 10.98
CA PRO A 127 -0.70 9.67 11.93
C PRO A 127 0.56 10.31 11.36
N GLY A 128 1.39 9.53 10.65
CA GLY A 128 2.59 10.04 9.98
C GLY A 128 2.27 11.06 8.89
N ALA A 129 1.25 10.79 8.10
CA ALA A 129 0.80 11.70 7.04
C ALA A 129 0.29 13.01 7.65
N GLY A 130 -0.48 12.95 8.75
CA GLY A 130 -0.96 14.13 9.47
C GLY A 130 0.16 14.95 10.10
N LEU A 131 1.16 14.31 10.72
CA LEU A 131 2.30 15.00 11.34
C LEU A 131 3.22 15.69 10.32
N THR A 132 3.26 15.19 9.08
CA THR A 132 4.18 15.66 8.03
C THR A 132 3.52 16.52 6.96
N VAL A 133 2.19 16.69 7.00
CA VAL A 133 1.42 17.36 5.95
C VAL A 133 1.86 18.82 5.72
N GLY A 134 2.24 19.55 6.77
CA GLY A 134 2.67 20.95 6.69
C GLY A 134 4.15 21.15 6.36
N LEU A 135 4.94 20.08 6.19
CA LEU A 135 6.39 20.16 6.01
C LEU A 135 6.80 20.17 4.54
N LYS A 136 7.79 21.01 4.20
CA LYS A 136 8.47 20.93 2.91
C LYS A 136 9.23 19.59 2.85
N ARG A 137 8.85 18.71 1.92
CA ARG A 137 9.33 17.30 1.77
C ARG A 137 8.70 16.28 2.75
N GLY A 138 7.43 16.46 3.11
CA GLY A 138 6.71 15.53 4.00
C GLY A 138 6.78 14.04 3.60
N GLY A 139 6.86 13.71 2.31
CA GLY A 139 6.93 12.30 1.85
C GLY A 139 8.16 11.52 2.35
N VAL A 140 9.32 12.17 2.49
CA VAL A 140 10.54 11.52 3.00
C VAL A 140 10.39 11.23 4.49
N LEU A 141 9.91 12.20 5.27
CA LEU A 141 9.68 12.04 6.70
C LEU A 141 8.60 10.99 6.99
N LEU A 142 7.53 10.99 6.19
CA LEU A 142 6.50 9.97 6.22
C LEU A 142 7.11 8.57 6.03
N SER A 143 7.96 8.40 5.00
CA SER A 143 8.60 7.12 4.73
C SER A 143 9.48 6.66 5.90
N VAL A 144 10.30 7.56 6.47
CA VAL A 144 11.15 7.25 7.63
C VAL A 144 10.33 6.83 8.85
N LEU A 145 9.16 7.42 9.06
CA LEU A 145 8.28 7.08 10.18
C LEU A 145 7.52 5.77 9.96
N VAL A 146 6.98 5.57 8.76
CA VAL A 146 6.05 4.46 8.46
C VAL A 146 6.78 3.18 8.15
N LEU A 147 7.94 3.22 7.49
CA LEU A 147 8.73 2.03 7.16
C LEU A 147 9.01 1.12 8.38
N PRO A 148 9.56 1.60 9.52
CA PRO A 148 9.81 0.72 10.66
C PRO A 148 8.53 0.10 11.23
N LEU A 149 7.40 0.82 11.19
CA LEU A 149 6.10 0.30 11.62
C LEU A 149 5.50 -0.70 10.62
N ALA A 150 5.87 -0.60 9.35
CA ALA A 150 5.42 -1.49 8.29
C ALA A 150 6.18 -2.82 8.25
N ILE A 151 7.42 -2.87 8.75
CA ILE A 151 8.27 -4.08 8.72
C ILE A 151 7.56 -5.30 9.32
N PRO A 152 6.93 -5.25 10.51
CA PRO A 152 6.23 -6.42 11.05
C PRO A 152 5.11 -6.91 10.13
N VAL A 153 4.33 -5.99 9.54
CA VAL A 153 3.24 -6.31 8.62
C VAL A 153 3.78 -7.06 7.39
N LEU A 154 4.90 -6.58 6.83
CA LEU A 154 5.57 -7.21 5.70
C LEU A 154 6.08 -8.61 6.03
N ILE A 155 6.73 -8.78 7.19
CA ILE A 155 7.29 -10.06 7.62
C ILE A 155 6.17 -11.09 7.74
N PHE A 156 5.07 -10.76 8.43
CA PHE A 156 3.95 -11.70 8.59
C PHE A 156 3.20 -11.96 7.29
N ALA A 157 3.01 -10.95 6.44
CA ALA A 157 2.37 -11.11 5.14
C ALA A 157 3.19 -12.03 4.21
N THR A 158 4.50 -11.83 4.17
CA THR A 158 5.42 -12.66 3.38
C THR A 158 5.44 -14.10 3.90
N ALA A 159 5.60 -14.28 5.22
CA ALA A 159 5.61 -15.60 5.84
C ALA A 159 4.28 -16.36 5.63
N ALA A 160 3.14 -15.67 5.66
CA ALA A 160 1.84 -16.28 5.40
C ALA A 160 1.70 -16.79 3.96
N MET A 161 2.30 -16.10 2.99
CA MET A 161 2.32 -16.53 1.60
C MET A 161 3.30 -17.68 1.35
N GLU A 162 4.44 -17.70 2.05
CA GLU A 162 5.42 -18.80 1.96
C GLU A 162 4.91 -20.10 2.60
N ALA A 163 4.00 -20.00 3.59
CA ALA A 163 3.41 -21.14 4.27
C ALA A 163 2.21 -21.77 3.51
N ALA A 164 1.76 -21.15 2.42
CA ALA A 164 0.61 -21.54 1.63
C ALA A 164 0.99 -22.50 0.49
#